data_AF-A0A661WEE0-F1
#
_entry.id   AF-A0A661WEE0-F1
#
_cell.length_a   1.000
_cell.length_b   1.000
_cell.length_c   1.000
_cell.angle_alpha   90.00
_cell.angle_beta   90.00
_cell.angle_gamma   90.00
#
_symmetry.space_group_name_H-M   'P 1'
#
loop_
_entity.id
_entity.type
_entity.pdbx_description
1 polymer ?
#
loop_
_entity_poly.entity_id
_entity_poly.type
_entity_poly.pdbx_seq_one_letter_code
_entity_poly.pdbx_strand_id
1 'polypeptide(L)' 'MKRFESFMARELERYVAYRKHLGYAKDGLRTSLSAFDRYLKDQNADWDVMQPSFFLQLRANIKNHPNTVNGIFSAIRS' A
#
# COMPACT_ATOMS: atom_id res chain seq x y z
N MET A 1 0.03 14.75 7.29
CA MET A 1 0.20 13.63 6.34
C MET A 1 -1.00 13.59 5.40
N LYS A 2 -0.79 13.28 4.11
CA LYS A 2 -1.88 13.21 3.10
C LYS A 2 -2.81 12.04 3.42
N ARG A 3 -4.09 12.20 3.09
CA ARG A 3 -5.11 11.13 3.17
C ARG A 3 -4.87 10.12 2.04
N PHE A 4 -5.35 8.89 2.22
CA PHE A 4 -5.45 7.93 1.12
C PHE A 4 -6.54 8.39 0.14
N GLU A 5 -6.35 8.12 -1.14
CA GLU A 5 -7.17 8.65 -2.24
C GLU A 5 -7.67 7.56 -3.21
N SER A 6 -7.18 6.31 -3.11
CA SER A 6 -7.65 5.20 -3.96
C SER A 6 -9.01 4.66 -3.51
N PHE A 7 -9.57 3.72 -4.29
CA PHE A 7 -10.78 2.98 -3.92
C PHE A 7 -10.65 2.21 -2.59
N MET A 8 -9.42 1.92 -2.13
CA MET A 8 -9.12 1.25 -0.86
C MET A 8 -8.88 2.23 0.30
N ALA A 9 -9.04 3.54 0.10
CA ALA A 9 -8.64 4.54 1.08
C ALA A 9 -9.24 4.31 2.48
N ARG A 10 -10.51 3.90 2.54
CA ARG A 10 -11.19 3.65 3.81
C ARG A 10 -10.66 2.40 4.50
N GLU A 11 -10.39 1.35 3.73
CA GLU A 11 -9.86 0.07 4.19
C GLU A 11 -8.42 0.23 4.69
N LEU A 12 -7.61 1.06 4.00
CA LEU A 12 -6.25 1.41 4.42
C LEU A 12 -6.22 2.21 5.72
N GLU A 13 -7.10 3.20 5.90
CA GLU A 13 -7.19 3.93 7.19
C GLU A 13 -7.60 3.00 8.33
N ARG A 14 -8.58 2.10 8.10
CA ARG A 14 -9.00 1.10 9.10
C ARG A 14 -7.85 0.15 9.47
N TYR A 15 -7.11 -0.31 8.47
CA TYR A 15 -5.96 -1.17 8.69
C TYR A 15 -4.85 -0.47 9.47
N VAL A 16 -4.53 0.79 9.17
CA VAL A 16 -3.59 1.60 9.96
C VAL A 16 -4.05 1.72 11.41
N ALA A 17 -5.33 2.04 11.63
CA ALA A 17 -5.91 2.15 12.97
C ALA A 17 -5.82 0.83 13.74
N TYR A 18 -6.15 -0.28 13.08
CA TYR A 18 -6.04 -1.64 13.64
C TYR A 18 -4.61 -1.97 14.05
N ARG A 19 -3.62 -1.76 13.17
CA ARG A 19 -2.20 -2.01 13.47
C ARG A 19 -1.70 -1.13 14.61
N LYS A 20 -2.19 0.11 14.71
CA LYS A 20 -1.85 1.02 15.80
C LYS A 20 -2.42 0.54 17.12
N HIS A 21 -3.66 0.05 17.13
CA HIS A 21 -4.30 -0.50 18.32
C HIS A 21 -3.53 -1.72 18.87
N LEU A 22 -3.00 -2.57 17.99
CA LEU A 22 -2.19 -3.73 18.38
C LEU A 22 -0.75 -3.38 18.82
N GLY A 23 -0.34 -2.11 18.77
CA GLY A 23 1.04 -1.70 19.07
C GLY A 23 2.06 -2.04 17.97
N TYR A 24 1.61 -2.51 16.80
CA TYR A 24 2.47 -2.88 15.67
C TYR A 24 2.66 -1.77 14.63
N ALA A 25 1.99 -0.62 14.78
CA ALA A 25 2.16 0.50 13.86
C ALA A 25 3.54 1.13 14.02
N LYS A 26 4.49 0.69 13.19
CA LYS A 26 5.76 1.36 12.96
C LYS A 26 5.53 2.64 12.17
N ASP A 27 6.36 3.66 12.38
CA ASP A 27 6.31 4.94 11.64
C ASP A 27 6.34 4.75 10.11
N GLY A 28 6.99 3.68 9.64
CA GLY A 28 7.08 3.34 8.22
C GLY A 28 5.80 2.77 7.60
N LEU A 29 4.84 2.25 8.39
CA LEU A 29 3.64 1.58 7.88
C LEU A 29 2.82 2.52 6.99
N ARG A 30 2.51 3.72 7.50
CA ARG A 30 1.69 4.68 6.74
C ARG A 30 2.40 5.16 5.48
N THR A 31 3.71 5.36 5.53
CA THR A 31 4.51 5.76 4.36
C THR A 31 4.45 4.71 3.26
N SER A 32 4.61 3.44 3.60
CA SER A 32 4.51 2.33 2.64
C SER A 32 3.10 2.19 2.08
N LEU A 33 2.06 2.31 2.92
CA LEU A 33 0.67 2.27 2.45
C LEU A 33 0.31 3.49 1.58
N SER A 34 0.88 4.67 1.84
CA SER A 34 0.67 5.85 0.98
C SER A 34 1.32 5.67 -0.41
N ALA A 35 2.46 4.99 -0.48
CA ALA A 35 3.08 4.66 -1.76
C ALA A 35 2.23 3.65 -2.54
N PHE A 36 1.67 2.65 -1.85
CA PHE A 36 0.74 1.71 -2.45
C PHE A 36 -0.55 2.38 -2.93
N ASP A 37 -1.19 3.20 -2.10
CA ASP A 37 -2.40 3.95 -2.44
C ASP A 37 -2.22 4.84 -3.67
N ARG A 38 -1.05 5.50 -3.78
CA ARG A 38 -0.70 6.26 -4.98
C ARG A 38 -0.61 5.37 -6.22
N TYR A 39 0.04 4.21 -6.11
CA TYR A 39 0.12 3.26 -7.22
C TYR A 39 -1.27 2.78 -7.66
N LEU A 40 -2.16 2.47 -6.72
CA LEU A 40 -3.54 2.09 -7.04
C LEU A 40 -4.25 3.19 -7.84
N LYS A 41 -4.09 4.44 -7.41
CA LYS A 41 -4.67 5.60 -8.08
C LYS A 41 -4.08 5.80 -9.48
N ASP A 42 -2.76 5.73 -9.61
CA ASP A 42 -2.04 5.93 -10.87
C ASP A 42 -2.38 4.84 -11.91
N GLN A 43 -2.70 3.62 -11.46
CA GLN A 43 -3.14 2.53 -12.34
C GLN A 43 -4.66 2.50 -12.58
N ASN A 44 -5.41 3.45 -12.00
CA ASN A 44 -6.88 3.43 -11.99
C ASN A 44 -7.43 2.05 -11.58
N ALA A 45 -6.82 1.46 -10.55
CA ALA A 45 -7.11 0.11 -10.09
C ALA A 45 -8.47 0.06 -9.37
N ASP A 46 -9.08 -1.12 -9.40
CA ASP A 46 -10.28 -1.50 -8.66
C ASP A 46 -10.07 -2.85 -7.93
N TRP A 47 -11.14 -3.42 -7.39
CA TRP A 47 -11.09 -4.72 -6.73
C TRP A 47 -10.78 -5.86 -7.70
N ASP A 48 -11.15 -5.75 -8.97
CA ASP A 48 -11.04 -6.83 -9.96
C ASP A 48 -9.59 -7.07 -10.39
N VAL A 49 -8.77 -6.01 -10.37
CA VAL A 49 -7.35 -6.10 -10.69
C VAL A 49 -6.47 -6.60 -9.53
N MET A 50 -7.03 -6.92 -8.35
CA MET A 50 -6.28 -7.43 -7.18
C MET A 50 -5.84 -8.90 -7.33
N GLN A 51 -5.29 -9.24 -8.49
CA GLN A 51 -4.75 -10.54 -8.83
C GLN A 51 -3.23 -10.59 -8.60
N PRO A 52 -2.62 -11.77 -8.42
CA PRO A 52 -1.17 -11.90 -8.26
C PRO A 52 -0.34 -11.19 -9.34
N SER A 53 -0.83 -11.16 -10.59
CA SER A 53 -0.20 -10.47 -11.71
C SER A 53 -0.04 -8.96 -11.49
N PHE A 54 -0.99 -8.31 -10.83
CA PHE A 54 -0.93 -6.89 -10.50
C PHE A 54 0.20 -6.56 -9.54
N PHE A 55 0.44 -7.42 -8.53
CA PHE A 55 1.56 -7.23 -7.61
C PHE A 55 2.92 -7.48 -8.28
N LEU A 56 2.98 -8.35 -9.29
CA LEU A 56 4.18 -8.51 -10.13
C LEU A 56 4.45 -7.25 -10.97
N GLN A 57 3.40 -6.64 -11.53
CA GLN A 57 3.51 -5.38 -12.25
C GLN A 57 3.94 -4.23 -11.32
N LEU A 58 3.41 -4.16 -10.10
CA LEU A 58 3.84 -3.19 -9.08
C LEU A 58 5.35 -3.28 -8.85
N ARG A 59 5.87 -4.50 -8.68
CA ARG A 59 7.32 -4.73 -8.51
C ARG A 59 8.12 -4.30 -9.74
N ALA A 60 7.61 -4.52 -10.95
CA ALA A 60 8.30 -4.15 -12.19
C ALA A 60 8.28 -2.64 -12.47
N ASN A 61 7.22 -1.94 -12.07
CA ASN A 61 7.01 -0.52 -12.36
C ASN A 61 7.74 0.41 -11.39
N ILE A 62 7.92 0.00 -10.13
CA ILE A 62 8.66 0.79 -9.13
C ILE A 62 10.17 0.54 -9.33
N LYS A 63 10.76 1.26 -10.30
CA LYS A 63 12.18 1.10 -10.69
C LYS A 63 13.19 1.86 -9.82
N ASN A 64 12.74 2.86 -9.06
CA ASN A 64 13.67 3.81 -8.43
C ASN A 64 14.37 3.28 -7.17
N HIS A 65 13.76 2.40 -6.38
CA HIS A 65 14.43 1.84 -5.19
C HIS A 65 13.81 0.50 -4.74
N PRO A 66 14.57 -0.62 -4.69
CA PRO A 66 14.06 -1.93 -4.25
C PRO A 66 13.42 -1.92 -2.86
N ASN A 67 13.96 -1.10 -1.94
CA ASN A 67 13.41 -0.95 -0.59
C ASN A 67 11.97 -0.44 -0.57
N THR A 68 11.54 0.33 -1.58
CA THR A 68 10.17 0.85 -1.64
C THR A 68 9.17 -0.28 -1.90
N VAL A 69 9.47 -1.17 -2.85
CA VAL A 69 8.64 -2.35 -3.15
C VAL A 69 8.57 -3.29 -1.94
N ASN A 70 9.71 -3.56 -1.31
CA ASN A 70 9.76 -4.41 -0.13
C ASN A 70 9.00 -3.80 1.06
N GLY A 71 9.07 -2.48 1.24
CA GLY A 71 8.28 -1.76 2.24
C GLY A 71 6.78 -1.89 1.99
N ILE A 72 6.33 -1.72 0.74
CA ILE A 72 4.93 -1.93 0.34
C ILE A 72 4.49 -3.36 0.65
N PHE A 73 5.24 -4.37 0.20
CA PHE A 73 4.90 -5.78 0.44
C PHE A 73 4.87 -6.15 1.92
N SER A 74 5.82 -5.66 2.71
CA SER A 74 5.82 -5.84 4.15
C SER A 74 4.57 -5.21 4.80
N ALA A 75 4.18 -4.02 4.36
CA ALA A 75 3.02 -3.31 4.89
C ALA A 75 1.68 -3.99 4.56
N ILE A 76 1.51 -4.52 3.35
CA ILE A 76 0.24 -5.14 2.90
C ILE A 76 0.09 -6.61 3.35
N ARG A 77 1.17 -7.31 3.66
CA ARG A 77 1.15 -8.74 4.05
C ARG A 77 0.82 -8.96 5.54
N SER A 78 1.02 -7.94 6.38
CA SER A 78 1.23 -8.11 7.83
C SER A 78 0.00 -8.05 8.73
#